data_AF-A0A842W8C4-F1
#
_entry.id   AF-A0A842W8C4-F1
#
_cell.length_a   1.000
_cell.length_b   1.000
_cell.length_c   1.000
_cell.angle_alpha   90.00
_cell.angle_beta   90.00
_cell.angle_gamma   90.00
#
_symmetry.space_group_name_H-M   'P 1'
#
loop_
_entity.id
_entity.type
_entity.pdbx_description
1 polymer ?
#
loop_
_entity_poly.entity_id
_entity_poly.type
_entity_poly.pdbx_seq_one_letter_code
_entity_poly.pdbx_strand_id
1 'polypeptide(L)'
;MGIDPGETIGFAKLHYIDELERINLNWHAQVPVPKLKKDYIDWASLNDLIRSAYKFIGVPQVIAIEDYRVYRNMARMHAGKRVLTSLVIGGLCLVAAEMGIEVEIYPAAKKGRWPLARLEKRFPPYFQAEQPHAADAVILALLSHEKRGVFT
;
A
#
# COMPACT_ATOMS: atom_id res chain seq x y z
N MET A 1 -5.30 -3.26 5.61
CA MET A 1 -3.87 -3.00 5.32
C MET A 1 -3.80 -2.15 4.07
N GLY A 2 -2.90 -1.17 3.99
CA GLY A 2 -2.72 -0.34 2.80
C GLY A 2 -1.40 -0.67 2.11
N ILE A 3 -1.38 -0.53 0.78
CA ILE A 3 -0.24 -0.87 -0.07
C ILE A 3 -0.10 0.17 -1.18
N ASP A 4 1.05 0.85 -1.21
CA ASP A 4 1.44 1.79 -2.27
C ASP A 4 2.34 1.04 -3.29
N PRO A 5 1.85 0.68 -4.48
CA PRO A 5 2.58 -0.15 -5.42
C PRO A 5 3.46 0.68 -6.38
N GLY A 6 4.74 0.30 -6.52
CA GLY A 6 5.68 0.96 -7.42
C GLY A 6 7.01 0.22 -7.57
N GLU A 7 8.05 0.94 -8.00
CA GLU A 7 9.45 0.45 -7.95
C GLU A 7 9.91 0.16 -6.53
N THR A 8 9.31 0.85 -5.57
CA THR A 8 9.35 0.57 -4.15
C THR A 8 7.91 0.38 -3.70
N ILE A 9 7.64 -0.71 -2.99
CA ILE A 9 6.32 -1.00 -2.43
C ILE A 9 6.27 -0.47 -1.02
N GLY A 10 5.34 0.44 -0.76
CA GLY A 10 4.96 0.83 0.59
C GLY A 10 3.94 -0.13 1.17
N PHE A 11 4.11 -0.51 2.43
CA PHE A 11 3.17 -1.32 3.17
C PHE A 11 2.83 -0.67 4.50
N ALA A 12 1.56 -0.77 4.91
CA ALA A 12 1.12 -0.32 6.22
C ALA A 12 -0.04 -1.16 6.76
N LYS A 13 0.09 -1.59 8.01
CA LYS A 13 -0.98 -2.24 8.76
C LYS A 13 -1.45 -1.33 9.88
N LEU A 14 -2.73 -0.97 9.80
CA LEU A 14 -3.45 -0.33 10.88
C LEU A 14 -4.16 -1.42 11.69
N HIS A 15 -4.24 -1.19 12.99
CA HIS A 15 -5.06 -1.99 13.90
C HIS A 15 -6.08 -1.06 14.57
N TYR A 16 -7.34 -1.45 14.49
CA TYR A 16 -8.39 -0.77 15.24
C TYR A 16 -8.46 -1.38 16.63
N ILE A 17 -8.49 -0.53 17.64
CA ILE A 17 -8.62 -0.91 19.04
C ILE A 17 -10.02 -0.48 19.46
N ASP A 18 -10.94 -1.45 19.42
CA ASP A 18 -12.37 -1.26 19.72
C ASP A 18 -12.58 -0.50 21.03
N GLU A 19 -11.87 -0.93 22.09
CA GLU A 19 -12.00 -0.38 23.45
C GLU A 19 -11.68 1.11 23.57
N LEU A 20 -10.88 1.64 22.64
CA LEU A 20 -10.45 3.03 22.66
C LEU A 20 -11.03 3.84 21.50
N GLU A 21 -11.81 3.20 20.63
CA GLU A 21 -12.24 3.72 19.33
C GLU A 21 -11.07 4.38 18.55
N ARG A 22 -9.89 3.77 18.66
CA ARG A 22 -8.64 4.32 18.12
C ARG A 22 -8.07 3.43 17.04
N ILE A 23 -7.45 4.08 16.06
CA ILE A 23 -6.63 3.41 15.06
C ILE A 23 -5.17 3.65 15.43
N ASN A 24 -4.42 2.56 15.57
CA ASN A 24 -2.98 2.60 15.74
C ASN A 24 -2.27 2.09 14.49
N LEU A 25 -1.12 2.69 14.20
CA LEU A 25 -0.19 2.14 13.24
C LEU A 25 0.56 0.98 13.90
N ASN A 26 0.26 -0.23 13.45
CA ASN A 26 0.86 -1.45 14.01
C ASN A 26 2.22 -1.72 13.34
N TRP A 27 2.29 -1.53 12.03
CA TRP A 27 3.52 -1.76 11.27
C TRP A 27 3.50 -1.00 9.95
N HIS A 28 4.67 -0.57 9.49
CA HIS A 28 4.87 -0.05 8.14
C HIS A 28 6.27 -0.40 7.63
N ALA A 29 6.41 -0.47 6.31
CA ALA A 29 7.70 -0.65 5.63
C ALA A 29 7.66 -0.09 4.22
N GLN A 30 8.83 0.16 3.65
CA GLN A 30 8.99 0.35 2.21
C GLN A 30 10.05 -0.64 1.72
N VAL A 31 9.73 -1.37 0.65
CA VAL A 31 10.62 -2.42 0.13
C VAL A 31 10.82 -2.22 -1.36
N PRO A 32 12.07 -2.08 -1.86
CA PRO A 32 12.31 -2.01 -3.29
C PRO A 32 11.88 -3.32 -3.96
N VAL A 33 11.19 -3.22 -5.09
CA VAL A 33 10.92 -4.38 -5.93
C VAL A 33 12.25 -4.90 -6.46
N PRO A 34 12.59 -6.18 -6.26
CA PRO A 34 13.82 -6.74 -6.80
C PRO A 34 13.89 -6.52 -8.31
N LYS A 35 14.85 -5.70 -8.76
CA LYS A 35 15.15 -5.56 -10.19
C LYS A 35 15.91 -6.80 -10.65
N LEU A 36 15.40 -7.53 -11.64
CA LEU A 36 16.17 -8.60 -12.26
C LEU A 36 17.28 -8.06 -13.16
N LYS A 37 18.29 -8.90 -13.41
CA LYS A 37 19.19 -8.72 -14.57
C LYS A 37 18.34 -8.79 -15.86
N LYS A 38 18.40 -7.74 -16.68
CA LYS A 38 17.74 -7.59 -17.99
C LYS A 38 16.21 -7.35 -17.97
N ASP A 39 15.75 -6.36 -17.21
CA ASP A 39 14.46 -5.66 -17.45
C ASP A 39 13.14 -6.43 -17.30
N TYR A 40 13.13 -7.62 -16.70
CA TYR A 40 11.89 -8.35 -16.35
C TYR A 40 11.64 -8.36 -14.83
N ILE A 41 10.39 -8.62 -14.43
CA ILE A 41 10.06 -8.87 -13.01
C ILE A 41 10.09 -10.38 -12.78
N ASP A 42 10.77 -10.81 -11.73
CA ASP A 42 10.63 -12.19 -11.23
C ASP A 42 9.34 -12.31 -10.43
N TRP A 43 8.34 -12.94 -11.03
CA TRP A 43 7.05 -13.17 -10.40
C TRP A 43 7.13 -14.03 -9.14
N ALA A 44 8.03 -15.03 -9.11
CA ALA A 44 8.20 -15.87 -7.93
C ALA A 44 8.73 -15.03 -6.77
N SER A 45 9.79 -14.24 -7.01
CA SER A 45 10.35 -13.34 -6.02
C SER A 45 9.38 -12.24 -5.56
N LEU A 46 8.56 -11.68 -6.47
CA LEU A 46 7.54 -10.69 -6.12
C LEU A 46 6.45 -11.30 -5.23
N ASN A 47 5.95 -12.48 -5.57
CA ASN A 47 4.94 -13.18 -4.77
C ASN A 47 5.51 -13.58 -3.41
N ASP A 48 6.75 -14.07 -3.37
CA ASP A 48 7.45 -14.40 -2.12
C ASP A 48 7.68 -13.17 -1.25
N LEU A 49 7.98 -12.00 -1.85
CA LEU A 49 8.08 -10.74 -1.14
C LEU A 49 6.73 -10.37 -0.48
N ILE A 50 5.63 -10.45 -1.24
CA ILE A 50 4.28 -10.14 -0.74
C ILE A 50 3.89 -11.12 0.39
N ARG A 51 4.12 -12.42 0.20
CA ARG A 51 3.85 -13.44 1.24
C ARG A 51 4.72 -13.26 2.46
N SER A 52 5.99 -12.91 2.27
CA SER A 52 6.92 -12.64 3.36
C SER A 52 6.44 -11.45 4.19
N ALA A 53 5.96 -10.38 3.55
CA ALA A 53 5.30 -9.29 4.27
C ALA A 53 4.17 -9.86 5.14
N TYR A 54 3.22 -10.63 4.57
CA TYR A 54 2.12 -11.24 5.34
C TYR A 54 2.55 -12.13 6.51
N LYS A 55 3.69 -12.83 6.43
CA LYS A 55 4.23 -13.60 7.56
C LYS A 55 4.61 -12.71 8.75
N PHE A 56 5.19 -11.54 8.50
CA PHE A 56 5.62 -10.64 9.57
C PHE A 56 4.47 -9.82 10.16
N ILE A 57 3.51 -9.42 9.34
CA ILE A 57 2.38 -8.57 9.78
C ILE A 57 1.11 -9.34 10.16
N GLY A 58 0.99 -10.61 9.78
CA GLY A 58 -0.24 -11.38 9.85
C GLY A 58 -1.20 -11.06 8.69
N VAL A 59 -1.93 -12.08 8.24
CA VAL A 59 -2.83 -12.00 7.09
C VAL A 59 -3.94 -10.96 7.32
N PRO A 60 -4.01 -9.88 6.52
CA PRO A 60 -5.09 -8.92 6.65
C PRO A 60 -6.39 -9.51 6.09
N GLN A 61 -7.53 -9.09 6.62
CA GLN A 61 -8.81 -9.37 5.96
C GLN A 61 -8.92 -8.62 4.64
N VAL A 62 -8.38 -7.40 4.59
CA VAL A 62 -8.51 -6.48 3.45
C VAL A 62 -7.20 -5.76 3.13
N ILE A 63 -6.89 -5.67 1.84
CA ILE A 63 -5.82 -4.83 1.31
C ILE A 63 -6.40 -3.68 0.47
N ALA A 64 -5.95 -2.47 0.77
CA ALA A 64 -6.26 -1.25 0.03
C ALA A 64 -5.05 -0.85 -0.81
N ILE A 65 -5.22 -0.88 -2.13
CA ILE A 65 -4.15 -0.70 -3.11
C ILE A 65 -4.39 0.60 -3.87
N GLU A 66 -3.33 1.37 -4.09
CA GLU A 66 -3.41 2.55 -4.95
C GLU A 66 -3.42 2.22 -6.45
N ASP A 67 -4.23 2.95 -7.20
CA ASP A 67 -4.23 2.99 -8.65
C ASP A 67 -3.63 4.31 -9.18
N TYR A 68 -2.37 4.24 -9.61
CA TYR A 68 -1.63 5.35 -10.24
C TYR A 68 -1.99 5.60 -11.71
N ARG A 69 -2.87 4.81 -12.34
CA ARG A 69 -3.17 4.97 -13.77
C ARG A 69 -3.87 6.29 -14.11
N VAL A 70 -4.28 7.04 -13.10
CA VAL A 70 -5.05 8.30 -13.18
C VAL A 70 -4.21 9.49 -13.68
N TYR A 71 -2.88 9.44 -13.64
CA TYR A 71 -2.02 10.50 -14.21
C TYR A 71 -1.87 10.39 -15.73
N ARG A 72 -2.96 10.66 -16.49
CA ARG A 72 -2.95 10.63 -17.98
C ARG A 72 -1.90 11.53 -18.60
N ASN A 73 -1.66 12.71 -18.02
CA ASN A 73 -0.76 13.73 -18.59
C ASN A 73 0.72 13.38 -18.45
N MET A 74 1.06 12.42 -17.57
CA MET A 74 2.44 11.95 -17.35
C MET A 74 2.67 10.54 -17.93
N ALA A 75 1.71 9.99 -18.67
CA ALA A 75 1.70 8.59 -19.10
C ALA A 75 2.91 8.22 -19.97
N ARG A 76 3.32 9.10 -20.88
CA ARG A 76 4.49 8.87 -21.76
C ARG A 76 5.81 8.85 -21.00
N MET A 77 5.99 9.74 -20.03
CA MET A 77 7.25 9.85 -19.26
C MET A 77 7.42 8.73 -18.22
N HIS A 78 6.33 8.04 -17.86
CA HIS A 78 6.34 6.99 -16.85
C HIS A 78 5.81 5.64 -17.35
N ALA A 79 5.83 5.39 -18.67
CA ALA A 79 5.27 4.18 -19.25
C ALA A 79 5.83 2.89 -18.61
N GLY A 80 7.16 2.78 -18.45
CA GLY A 80 7.80 1.64 -17.79
C GLY A 80 7.38 1.47 -16.32
N LYS A 81 7.33 2.58 -15.57
CA LYS A 81 6.87 2.56 -14.17
C LYS A 81 5.40 2.13 -14.05
N ARG A 82 4.55 2.53 -14.99
CA ARG A 82 3.12 2.14 -15.01
C ARG A 82 2.92 0.67 -15.32
N VAL A 83 3.71 0.11 -16.25
CA VAL A 83 3.70 -1.33 -16.52
C VAL A 83 4.11 -2.06 -15.25
N LEU A 84 5.24 -1.70 -14.64
CA LEU A 84 5.70 -2.27 -13.38
C LEU A 84 4.64 -2.20 -12.27
N THR A 85 4.05 -1.02 -12.02
CA THR A 85 2.97 -0.88 -11.03
C THR A 85 1.78 -1.77 -11.35
N SER A 86 1.38 -1.89 -12.62
CA SER A 86 0.28 -2.77 -13.02
C SER A 86 0.60 -4.26 -12.76
N LEU A 87 1.86 -4.65 -12.99
CA LEU A 87 2.33 -6.00 -12.68
C LEU A 87 2.35 -6.25 -11.17
N VAL A 88 2.84 -5.29 -10.37
CA VAL A 88 2.81 -5.37 -8.89
C VAL A 88 1.38 -5.49 -8.37
N ILE A 89 0.45 -4.68 -8.88
CA ILE A 89 -0.99 -4.79 -8.54
C ILE A 89 -1.52 -6.17 -8.91
N GLY A 90 -1.19 -6.69 -10.10
CA GLY A 90 -1.57 -8.03 -10.51
C GLY A 90 -1.08 -9.13 -9.56
N GLY A 91 0.18 -9.07 -9.14
CA GLY A 91 0.76 -9.99 -8.17
C GLY A 91 0.08 -9.91 -6.80
N LEU A 92 -0.19 -8.69 -6.30
CA LEU A 92 -0.93 -8.46 -5.06
C LEU A 92 -2.34 -9.06 -5.12
N CYS A 93 -3.07 -8.84 -6.22
CA CYS A 93 -4.41 -9.39 -6.41
C CYS A 93 -4.40 -10.92 -6.48
N LEU A 94 -3.40 -11.52 -7.13
CA LEU A 94 -3.25 -12.97 -7.19
C LEU A 94 -3.05 -13.56 -5.79
N VAL A 95 -2.07 -13.05 -5.04
CA VAL A 95 -1.78 -13.54 -3.69
C VAL A 95 -2.98 -13.32 -2.77
N ALA A 96 -3.67 -12.18 -2.89
CA ALA A 96 -4.88 -11.91 -2.12
C ALA A 96 -6.00 -12.92 -2.43
N ALA A 97 -6.23 -13.23 -3.70
CA ALA A 97 -7.24 -14.20 -4.12
C ALA A 97 -6.95 -15.61 -3.57
N GLU A 98 -5.69 -16.06 -3.64
CA GLU A 98 -5.27 -17.35 -3.08
C GLU A 98 -5.44 -17.45 -1.57
N MET A 99 -5.36 -16.32 -0.86
CA MET A 99 -5.44 -16.24 0.60
C MET A 99 -6.83 -15.85 1.11
N GLY A 100 -7.82 -15.66 0.21
CA GLY A 100 -9.17 -15.24 0.58
C GLY A 100 -9.23 -13.81 1.15
N ILE A 101 -8.31 -12.94 0.75
CA ILE A 101 -8.20 -11.55 1.20
C ILE A 101 -9.02 -10.65 0.27
N GLU A 102 -9.84 -9.77 0.82
CA GLU A 102 -10.57 -8.77 0.03
C GLU A 102 -9.62 -7.67 -0.49
N VAL A 103 -9.81 -7.25 -1.74
CA VAL A 103 -9.01 -6.20 -2.37
C VAL A 103 -9.87 -4.97 -2.65
N GLU A 104 -9.42 -3.82 -2.17
CA GLU A 104 -10.00 -2.52 -2.47
C GLU A 104 -8.99 -1.69 -3.27
N ILE A 105 -9.41 -1.12 -4.41
CA ILE A 105 -8.55 -0.28 -5.25
C ILE A 105 -8.98 1.18 -5.13
N TYR A 106 -8.02 2.06 -4.83
CA TYR A 106 -8.25 3.49 -4.62
C TYR A 106 -7.52 4.32 -5.68
N PRO A 107 -8.20 5.27 -6.34
CA PRO A 107 -7.54 6.23 -7.23
C PRO A 107 -6.51 7.07 -6.48
N ALA A 108 -5.32 7.30 -7.06
CA ALA A 108 -4.25 8.13 -6.48
C ALA A 108 -4.73 9.51 -5.97
N ALA A 109 -5.68 10.13 -6.67
CA ALA A 109 -6.25 11.43 -6.31
C ALA A 109 -6.93 11.44 -4.91
N LYS A 110 -7.34 10.28 -4.38
CA LYS A 110 -7.95 10.18 -3.05
C LYS A 110 -6.96 10.38 -1.91
N LYS A 111 -5.65 10.26 -2.15
CA LYS A 111 -4.61 10.45 -1.12
C LYS A 111 -4.58 11.87 -0.53
N GLY A 112 -4.99 12.88 -1.32
CA GLY A 112 -5.05 14.28 -0.85
C GLY A 112 -5.96 14.53 0.36
N ARG A 113 -6.80 13.56 0.75
CA ARG A 113 -7.62 13.62 1.97
C ARG A 113 -6.80 13.56 3.27
N TRP A 114 -5.60 12.99 3.20
CA TRP A 114 -4.68 12.80 4.33
C TRP A 114 -3.32 13.45 4.04
N PRO A 115 -3.21 14.79 4.16
CA PRO A 115 -1.93 15.46 4.00
C PRO A 115 -0.97 15.06 5.13
N LEU A 116 0.35 15.17 4.88
CA LEU A 116 1.40 14.75 5.82
C LEU A 116 1.20 15.33 7.23
N ALA A 117 0.89 16.62 7.35
CA ALA A 117 0.62 17.26 8.65
C ALA A 117 -0.54 16.61 9.42
N ARG A 118 -1.57 16.11 8.72
CA ARG A 118 -2.70 15.40 9.34
C ARG A 118 -2.26 14.00 9.81
N LEU A 119 -1.40 13.32 9.03
CA LEU A 119 -0.83 12.03 9.41
C LEU A 119 0.09 12.15 10.62
N GLU A 120 0.99 13.15 10.63
CA GLU A 120 1.91 13.43 11.75
C GLU A 120 1.14 13.72 13.04
N LYS A 121 0.06 14.51 12.95
CA LYS A 121 -0.82 14.76 14.10
C LYS A 121 -1.53 13.49 14.59
N ARG A 122 -1.95 12.60 13.67
CA ARG A 122 -2.68 11.38 14.00
C ARG A 122 -1.78 10.27 14.52
N PHE A 123 -0.54 10.20 14.04
CA PHE A 123 0.45 9.18 14.39
C PHE A 123 1.84 9.78 14.68
N PRO A 124 2.01 10.52 15.79
CA PRO A 124 3.31 11.09 16.16
C PRO A 124 4.27 9.98 16.68
N PRO A 125 5.56 9.90 16.28
CA PRO A 125 6.24 10.39 15.07
C PRO A 125 6.67 9.20 14.19
N TYR A 126 5.72 8.45 13.64
CA TYR A 126 6.05 7.26 12.83
C TYR A 126 6.49 7.60 11.40
N PHE A 127 6.17 8.80 10.93
CA PHE A 127 6.49 9.24 9.58
C PHE A 127 7.69 10.19 9.61
N GLN A 128 8.86 9.63 9.29
CA GLN A 128 10.01 10.43 8.90
C GLN A 128 9.94 10.66 7.39
N ALA A 129 10.47 11.80 6.92
CA ALA A 129 10.49 12.17 5.50
C ALA A 129 11.14 11.10 4.58
N GLU A 130 11.90 10.16 5.14
CA GLU A 130 12.63 9.13 4.42
C GLU A 130 11.78 7.93 3.94
N GLN A 131 10.51 7.83 4.36
CA GLN A 131 9.62 6.71 3.98
C GLN A 131 8.31 7.14 3.31
N PRO A 132 8.35 7.83 2.15
CA PRO A 132 7.16 8.36 1.49
C PRO A 132 6.16 7.27 1.08
N HIS A 133 6.64 6.12 0.60
CA HIS A 133 5.76 5.02 0.17
C HIS A 133 5.03 4.37 1.36
N ALA A 134 5.69 4.28 2.52
CA ALA A 134 5.06 3.79 3.74
C ALA A 134 3.96 4.74 4.23
N ALA A 135 4.19 6.05 4.13
CA ALA A 135 3.18 7.06 4.45
C ALA A 135 1.96 6.96 3.52
N ASP A 136 2.17 6.79 2.21
CA ASP A 136 1.09 6.58 1.25
C ASP A 136 0.30 5.29 1.55
N ALA A 137 0.98 4.22 1.93
CA ALA A 137 0.34 2.99 2.37
C ALA A 137 -0.54 3.21 3.63
N VAL A 138 -0.14 4.08 4.55
CA VAL A 138 -0.97 4.44 5.72
C VAL A 138 -2.24 5.16 5.28
N ILE A 139 -2.13 6.11 4.35
CA ILE A 139 -3.28 6.83 3.80
C ILE A 139 -4.29 5.84 3.22
N LEU A 140 -3.83 4.86 2.44
CA LEU A 140 -4.69 3.85 1.84
C LEU A 140 -5.39 2.99 2.89
N ALA A 141 -4.66 2.59 3.94
CA ALA A 141 -5.24 1.86 5.05
C ALA A 141 -6.33 2.69 5.77
N LEU A 142 -6.09 3.98 6.00
CA LEU A 142 -7.07 4.90 6.58
C LEU A 142 -8.31 5.04 5.70
N LEU A 143 -8.16 5.26 4.40
CA LEU A 143 -9.27 5.38 3.45
C LEU A 143 -10.16 4.12 3.44
N SER A 144 -9.57 2.94 3.62
CA SER A 144 -10.30 1.68 3.76
C SER A 144 -11.11 1.62 5.05
N HIS A 145 -10.48 1.96 6.18
CA HIS A 145 -11.16 2.01 7.47
C HIS A 145 -12.30 3.07 7.48
N GLU A 146 -12.12 4.23 6.86
CA GLU A 146 -13.17 5.25 6.70
C GLU A 146 -14.35 4.73 5.87
N LYS A 147 -14.07 4.13 4.71
CA LYS A 147 -15.10 3.57 3.82
C LYS A 147 -15.96 2.53 4.53
N ARG A 148 -15.36 1.81 5.48
CA ARG A 148 -15.98 0.75 6.28
C ARG A 148 -16.66 1.27 7.56
N GLY A 149 -16.65 2.58 7.79
CA GLY A 149 -17.28 3.18 8.96
C GLY A 149 -16.55 2.90 10.28
N VAL A 150 -15.28 2.48 10.23
CA VAL A 150 -14.48 2.22 11.44
C VAL A 150 -14.15 3.54 12.16
N PHE A 151 -14.08 4.64 11.42
CA PHE A 151 -13.91 5.99 11.95
C PHE A 151 -14.30 7.04 10.88
N THR A 152 -14.46 8.31 11.29
CA THR A 152 -14.82 9.46 10.43
C THR A 152 -13.81 10.59 10.51
#